data_AF-A0A1I6G5J6-F1
#
_entry.id   AF-A0A1I6G5J6-F1
#
_cell.length_a   1.000
_cell.length_b   1.000
_cell.length_c   1.000
_cell.angle_alpha   90.00
_cell.angle_beta   90.00
_cell.angle_gamma   90.00
#
_symmetry.space_group_name_H-M   'P 1'
#
loop_
_entity.id
_entity.type
_entity.pdbx_description
1 polymer ?
#
loop_
_entity_poly.entity_id
_entity_poly.type
_entity_poly.pdbx_seq_one_letter_code
_entity_poly.pdbx_strand_id
1 'polypeptide(L)'
;MHFDQRTQAALRDAGLTTEEIREASDAVAAAVERDAETLRAFFADGETVYSDMEMAHSASEIQEHEVEFLDLFTHGSDLRGYLRFDSWGVPVEGGRVLSDERVELSLGPTVDARVRFARDPDLLR
;
A
#
# COMPACT_ATOMS: atom_id res chain seq x y z
N MET A 1 9.71 -10.04 -14.84
CA MET A 1 10.05 -8.76 -15.47
C MET A 1 8.77 -7.98 -15.71
N HIS A 2 8.57 -6.86 -15.00
CA HIS A 2 7.28 -6.15 -14.95
C HIS A 2 7.25 -4.87 -15.82
N PHE A 3 8.40 -4.32 -16.20
CA PHE A 3 8.45 -3.23 -17.18
C PHE A 3 7.86 -3.70 -18.51
N ASP A 4 6.91 -2.94 -19.04
CA ASP A 4 6.36 -3.20 -20.37
C ASP A 4 7.38 -2.94 -21.48
N GLN A 5 7.04 -3.34 -22.71
CA GLN A 5 7.96 -3.23 -23.85
C GLN A 5 8.35 -1.78 -24.18
N ARG A 6 7.46 -0.81 -23.99
CA ARG A 6 7.72 0.61 -24.24
C ARG A 6 8.67 1.16 -23.19
N THR A 7 8.47 0.81 -21.93
CA THR A 7 9.36 1.17 -20.83
C THR A 7 10.75 0.58 -21.03
N GLN A 8 10.86 -0.71 -21.35
CA GLN A 8 12.15 -1.35 -21.64
C GLN A 8 12.85 -0.73 -22.85
N ALA A 9 12.12 -0.37 -23.91
CA ALA A 9 12.71 0.31 -25.07
C ALA A 9 13.28 1.68 -24.68
N ALA A 10 12.52 2.49 -23.95
CA ALA A 10 12.98 3.79 -23.46
C ALA A 10 14.22 3.69 -22.55
N LEU A 11 14.29 2.67 -21.69
CA LEU A 11 15.46 2.43 -20.84
C LEU A 11 16.70 2.02 -21.65
N ARG A 12 16.53 1.21 -22.71
CA ARG A 12 17.62 0.89 -23.64
C ARG A 12 18.08 2.12 -24.41
N ASP A 13 17.16 2.95 -24.89
CA ASP A 13 17.46 4.21 -25.57
C ASP A 13 18.20 5.20 -24.64
N ALA A 14 17.95 5.13 -23.34
CA ALA A 14 18.67 5.87 -22.30
C ALA A 14 20.05 5.27 -21.95
N GLY A 15 20.42 4.14 -22.56
CA GLY A 15 21.76 3.54 -22.45
C GLY A 15 21.85 2.33 -21.53
N LEU A 16 20.74 1.85 -20.94
CA LEU A 16 20.78 0.65 -20.10
C LEU A 16 20.84 -0.61 -20.97
N THR A 17 21.62 -1.57 -20.52
CA THR A 17 21.63 -2.93 -21.06
C THR A 17 20.40 -3.71 -20.62
N THR A 18 20.08 -4.79 -21.36
CA THR A 18 19.00 -5.71 -20.96
C THR A 18 19.21 -6.30 -19.56
N GLU A 19 20.47 -6.51 -19.16
CA GLU A 19 20.80 -7.00 -17.82
C GLU A 19 20.47 -5.97 -16.75
N GLU A 20 20.92 -4.72 -16.90
CA GLU A 20 20.61 -3.64 -15.96
C GLU A 20 19.10 -3.38 -15.85
N ILE A 21 18.36 -3.51 -16.96
CA ILE A 21 16.89 -3.41 -16.95
C ILE A 21 16.26 -4.56 -16.16
N ARG A 22 16.81 -5.78 -16.27
CA ARG A 22 16.35 -6.93 -15.48
C ARG A 22 16.64 -6.73 -14.01
N GLU A 23 17.87 -6.35 -13.66
CA GLU A 23 18.28 -6.07 -12.28
C GLU A 23 17.41 -4.98 -11.66
N ALA A 24 17.14 -3.88 -12.39
CA ALA A 24 16.24 -2.83 -11.94
C ALA A 24 14.81 -3.35 -11.74
N SER A 25 14.30 -4.18 -12.66
CA SER A 25 12.97 -4.79 -12.53
C SER A 25 12.87 -5.68 -11.28
N ASP A 26 13.91 -6.47 -11.01
CA ASP A 26 13.95 -7.39 -9.87
C ASP A 26 14.11 -6.63 -8.55
N ALA A 27 14.89 -5.55 -8.54
CA ALA A 27 15.04 -4.66 -7.39
C ALA A 27 13.72 -3.99 -6.99
N VAL A 28 12.90 -3.57 -7.96
CA VAL A 28 11.56 -3.03 -7.69
C VAL A 28 10.66 -4.10 -7.08
N ALA A 29 10.64 -5.32 -7.63
CA ALA A 29 9.82 -6.41 -7.07
C ALA A 29 10.22 -6.74 -5.63
N ALA A 30 11.53 -6.76 -5.34
CA ALA A 30 12.04 -6.96 -3.99
C ALA A 30 11.73 -5.79 -3.04
N ALA A 31 11.60 -4.56 -3.56
CA ALA A 31 11.13 -3.43 -2.76
C ALA A 31 9.64 -3.56 -2.40
N VAL A 32 8.81 -3.94 -3.38
CA VAL A 32 7.36 -4.14 -3.16
C VAL A 32 7.09 -5.25 -2.15
N GLU A 33 7.86 -6.35 -2.17
CA GLU A 33 7.69 -7.40 -1.16
C GLU A 33 8.04 -6.91 0.26
N ARG A 34 9.13 -6.14 0.42
CA ARG A 34 9.49 -5.54 1.72
C ARG A 34 8.43 -4.57 2.22
N ASP A 35 7.86 -3.77 1.32
CA ASP A 35 6.76 -2.86 1.66
C ASP A 35 5.52 -3.66 2.08
N ALA A 36 5.19 -4.76 1.38
CA ALA A 36 4.08 -5.64 1.75
C ALA A 36 4.28 -6.29 3.13
N GLU A 37 5.49 -6.74 3.47
CA GLU A 37 5.83 -7.24 4.81
C GLU A 37 5.64 -6.15 5.87
N THR A 38 6.12 -4.94 5.62
CA THR A 38 5.99 -3.81 6.55
C THR A 38 4.53 -3.41 6.76
N LEU A 39 3.74 -3.37 5.69
CA LEU A 39 2.31 -3.09 5.75
C LEU A 39 1.57 -4.18 6.53
N ARG A 40 1.84 -5.46 6.28
CA ARG A 40 1.25 -6.56 7.06
C ARG A 40 1.57 -6.42 8.55
N ALA A 41 2.83 -6.13 8.87
CA ALA A 41 3.26 -5.92 10.26
C ALA A 41 2.56 -4.73 10.92
N PHE A 42 2.40 -3.61 10.19
CA PHE A 42 1.71 -2.42 10.71
C PHE A 42 0.29 -2.73 11.22
N PHE A 43 -0.43 -3.65 10.57
CA PHE A 43 -1.81 -4.03 10.91
C PHE A 43 -1.93 -5.35 11.72
N ALA A 44 -0.84 -6.06 12.02
CA ALA A 44 -0.88 -7.40 12.62
C ALA A 44 -1.15 -7.40 14.14
N ASP A 45 -0.97 -6.26 14.82
CA ASP A 45 -0.93 -6.20 16.29
C ASP A 45 -2.33 -6.08 16.94
N GLY A 46 -3.41 -6.02 16.14
CA GLY A 46 -4.78 -5.83 16.66
C GLY A 46 -4.97 -4.52 17.43
N GLU A 47 -4.01 -3.60 17.32
CA GLU A 47 -4.05 -2.27 17.90
C GLU A 47 -5.01 -1.38 17.09
N THR A 48 -5.65 -0.43 17.78
CA THR A 48 -6.46 0.59 17.12
C THR A 48 -5.58 1.42 16.19
N VAL A 49 -5.98 1.51 14.92
CA VAL A 49 -5.36 2.40 13.94
C VAL A 49 -6.30 3.53 13.59
N TYR A 50 -5.72 4.68 13.30
CA TYR A 50 -6.43 5.89 12.92
C TYR A 50 -6.32 6.09 11.43
N SER A 51 -7.33 6.64 10.78
CA SER A 51 -7.24 7.01 9.37
C SER A 51 -7.89 8.36 9.06
N ASP A 52 -7.45 8.96 7.96
CA ASP A 52 -8.07 10.17 7.38
C ASP A 52 -9.19 9.83 6.38
N MET A 53 -9.74 8.62 6.46
CA MET A 53 -10.81 8.15 5.58
C MET A 53 -12.09 8.95 5.82
N GLU A 54 -12.69 9.44 4.73
CA GLU A 54 -14.03 10.00 4.80
C GLU A 54 -15.05 8.87 5.02
N MET A 55 -15.85 8.98 6.09
CA MET A 55 -16.92 8.04 6.40
C MET A 55 -18.28 8.71 6.29
N ALA A 56 -19.21 8.05 5.61
CA ALA A 56 -20.59 8.51 5.52
C ALA A 56 -21.16 8.72 6.93
N HIS A 57 -21.73 9.89 7.16
CA HIS A 57 -22.35 10.29 8.43
C HIS A 57 -21.40 10.46 9.63
N SER A 58 -20.07 10.45 9.41
CA SER A 58 -19.11 10.89 10.42
C SER A 58 -18.86 12.40 10.28
N ALA A 59 -18.77 13.10 11.40
CA ALA A 59 -18.33 14.50 11.45
C ALA A 59 -16.85 14.63 11.85
N SER A 60 -16.19 13.51 12.18
CA SER A 60 -14.77 13.49 12.51
C SER A 60 -13.93 13.49 11.23
N GLU A 61 -12.80 14.17 11.25
CA GLU A 61 -11.79 14.10 10.18
C GLU A 61 -10.90 12.86 10.32
N ILE A 62 -10.83 12.29 11.53
CA ILE A 62 -10.04 11.10 11.85
C ILE A 62 -10.97 10.00 12.32
N GLN A 63 -10.86 8.82 11.72
CA GLN A 63 -11.64 7.64 12.09
C GLN A 63 -10.76 6.64 12.83
N GLU A 64 -11.35 5.97 13.81
CA GLU A 64 -10.71 4.88 14.56
C GLU A 64 -11.17 3.53 14.02
N HIS A 65 -10.24 2.59 13.88
CA HIS A 65 -10.53 1.26 13.37
C HIS A 65 -9.89 0.15 14.20
N GLU A 66 -10.70 -0.87 14.46
CA GLU A 66 -10.20 -2.19 14.84
C GLU A 66 -9.99 -3.01 13.55
N VAL A 67 -8.72 -3.34 13.28
CA VAL A 67 -8.33 -4.12 12.10
C VAL A 67 -8.20 -5.58 12.50
N GLU A 68 -8.93 -6.46 11.80
CA GLU A 68 -8.81 -7.91 12.00
C GLU A 68 -7.56 -8.44 11.30
N PHE A 69 -7.35 -8.06 10.03
CA PHE A 69 -6.17 -8.43 9.26
C PHE A 69 -6.00 -7.58 8.00
N LEU A 70 -4.77 -7.56 7.50
CA LEU A 70 -4.42 -7.15 6.15
C LEU A 70 -3.76 -8.33 5.43
N ASP A 71 -4.38 -8.81 4.35
CA ASP A 71 -3.79 -9.82 3.48
C ASP A 71 -3.33 -9.17 2.18
N LEU A 72 -2.08 -9.44 1.78
CA LEU A 72 -1.42 -8.81 0.64
C LEU A 72 -0.68 -9.85 -0.20
N PHE A 73 -0.75 -9.67 -1.52
CA PHE A 73 0.09 -10.35 -2.48
C PHE A 73 0.75 -9.35 -3.43
N THR A 74 1.89 -9.74 -3.98
CA THR A 74 2.71 -8.91 -4.87
C THR A 74 2.81 -9.56 -6.25
N HIS A 75 2.88 -8.74 -7.29
CA HIS A 75 3.14 -9.20 -8.65
C HIS A 75 3.98 -8.17 -9.41
N GLY A 76 5.30 -8.36 -9.41
CA GLY A 76 6.23 -7.40 -10.01
C GLY A 76 6.22 -6.09 -9.23
N SER A 77 5.78 -5.00 -9.86
CA SER A 77 5.61 -3.70 -9.20
C SER A 77 4.28 -3.52 -8.46
N ASP A 78 3.36 -4.48 -8.61
CA ASP A 78 2.01 -4.34 -8.08
C ASP A 78 1.90 -4.93 -6.67
N LEU A 79 1.17 -4.23 -5.81
CA LEU A 79 0.75 -4.68 -4.47
C LEU A 79 -0.77 -4.59 -4.41
N ARG A 80 -1.42 -5.70 -4.08
CA ARG A 80 -2.88 -5.81 -3.97
C ARG A 80 -3.27 -6.71 -2.82
N GLY A 81 -4.50 -6.60 -2.36
CA GLY A 81 -4.98 -7.43 -1.28
C GLY A 81 -6.35 -7.04 -0.75
N TYR A 82 -6.57 -7.35 0.53
CA TYR A 82 -7.82 -7.08 1.23
C TYR A 82 -7.55 -6.65 2.67
N LEU A 83 -8.11 -5.50 3.06
CA LEU A 83 -8.10 -5.01 4.42
C LEU A 83 -9.44 -5.33 5.08
N ARG A 84 -9.39 -6.00 6.23
CA ARG A 84 -10.57 -6.40 7.00
C ARG A 84 -10.60 -5.67 8.33
N PHE A 85 -11.67 -4.94 8.57
CA PHE A 85 -12.05 -4.37 9.86
C PHE A 85 -13.06 -5.29 10.57
N ASP A 86 -13.39 -5.01 11.83
CA ASP A 86 -14.35 -5.80 12.63
C ASP A 86 -15.71 -6.04 11.92
N SER A 87 -16.29 -5.02 11.28
CA SER A 87 -17.64 -5.13 10.69
C SER A 87 -17.67 -5.21 9.16
N TRP A 88 -16.64 -4.76 8.46
CA TRP A 88 -16.58 -4.75 7.00
C TRP A 88 -15.15 -4.90 6.47
N GLY A 89 -14.95 -4.93 5.16
CA GLY A 89 -13.63 -4.97 4.57
C GLY A 89 -13.63 -4.45 3.15
N VAL A 90 -12.45 -4.18 2.62
CA VAL A 90 -12.27 -3.48 1.36
C VAL A 90 -11.05 -4.01 0.60
N PRO A 91 -11.15 -4.20 -0.73
CA PRO A 91 -9.97 -4.46 -1.55
C PRO A 91 -8.97 -3.30 -1.42
N VAL A 92 -7.68 -3.61 -1.43
CA VAL A 92 -6.63 -2.60 -1.38
C VAL A 92 -5.63 -2.75 -2.50
N GLU A 93 -5.06 -1.62 -2.94
CA GLU A 93 -4.02 -1.57 -3.95
C GLU A 93 -2.96 -0.50 -3.61
N GLY A 94 -1.74 -0.68 -4.13
CA GLY A 94 -0.70 0.36 -4.15
C GLY A 94 -0.28 0.87 -2.77
N GLY A 95 0.07 -0.03 -1.86
CA GLY A 95 0.48 0.33 -0.51
C GLY A 95 1.81 1.07 -0.46
N ARG A 96 1.94 2.01 0.47
CA ARG A 96 3.17 2.78 0.72
C ARG A 96 3.44 2.88 2.21
N VAL A 97 4.71 2.69 2.57
CA VAL A 97 5.23 2.98 3.90
C VAL A 97 5.71 4.43 3.91
N LEU A 98 5.09 5.29 4.72
CA LEU A 98 5.49 6.70 4.85
C LEU A 98 6.47 6.90 6.01
N SER A 99 6.29 6.13 7.07
CA SER A 99 7.16 5.97 8.24
C SER A 99 6.77 4.69 8.99
N ASP A 100 7.52 4.32 10.03
CA ASP A 100 7.21 3.13 10.85
C ASP A 100 5.81 3.18 11.49
N GLU A 101 5.30 4.39 11.77
CA GLU A 101 4.00 4.62 12.41
C GLU A 101 2.92 5.15 11.46
N ARG A 102 3.20 5.22 10.14
CA ARG A 102 2.26 5.77 9.16
C ARG A 102 2.39 5.14 7.79
N VAL A 103 1.27 4.66 7.26
CA VAL A 103 1.19 3.99 5.95
C VAL A 103 0.05 4.56 5.12
N GLU A 104 0.01 4.23 3.83
CA GLU A 104 -1.02 4.68 2.90
C GLU A 104 -1.46 3.52 1.98
N LEU A 105 -2.78 3.37 1.78
CA LEU A 105 -3.37 2.37 0.90
C LEU A 105 -4.39 3.04 -0.03
N SER A 106 -4.48 2.60 -1.30
CA SER A 106 -5.69 2.86 -2.10
C SER A 106 -6.74 1.84 -1.70
N LEU A 107 -7.90 2.32 -1.26
CA LEU A 107 -9.03 1.48 -0.90
C LEU A 107 -9.99 1.41 -2.10
N GLY A 108 -10.52 0.21 -2.34
CA GLY A 108 -11.39 -0.09 -3.46
C GLY A 108 -12.74 0.66 -3.45
N PRO A 109 -13.64 0.36 -4.39
CA PRO A 109 -14.77 1.22 -4.77
C PRO A 109 -15.75 1.61 -3.67
N THR A 110 -15.78 0.88 -2.55
CA THR A 110 -16.59 1.24 -1.38
C THR A 110 -16.14 2.56 -0.76
N VAL A 111 -14.83 2.82 -0.77
CA VAL A 111 -14.22 4.05 -0.25
C VAL A 111 -13.72 4.93 -1.41
N ASP A 112 -13.16 4.29 -2.45
CA ASP A 112 -12.68 4.94 -3.67
C ASP A 112 -11.71 6.11 -3.40
N ALA A 113 -10.80 5.90 -2.44
CA ALA A 113 -9.86 6.92 -2.00
C ALA A 113 -8.50 6.32 -1.64
N ARG A 114 -7.49 7.20 -1.61
CA ARG A 114 -6.19 6.91 -1.04
C ARG A 114 -6.18 7.40 0.40
N VAL A 115 -6.02 6.46 1.33
CA VAL A 115 -6.22 6.67 2.76
C VAL A 115 -4.91 6.44 3.49
N ARG A 116 -4.58 7.36 4.39
CA ARG A 116 -3.46 7.26 5.32
C ARG A 116 -3.94 6.61 6.61
N PHE A 117 -3.12 5.70 7.13
CA PHE A 117 -3.32 5.07 8.43
C PHE A 117 -2.15 5.38 9.35
N ALA A 118 -2.42 5.62 10.62
CA ALA A 118 -1.41 5.89 11.63
C ALA A 118 -1.72 5.20 12.96
N ARG A 119 -0.68 4.96 13.76
CA ARG A 119 -0.82 4.46 15.14
C ARG A 119 -1.23 5.54 16.15
N ASP A 120 -1.04 6.81 15.77
CA ASP A 120 -1.42 7.99 16.55
C ASP A 120 -2.20 8.96 15.63
N PRO A 121 -3.38 9.48 16.05
CA PRO A 121 -4.17 10.42 15.25
C PRO A 121 -3.43 11.73 14.94
N ASP A 122 -2.49 12.17 15.79
CA ASP A 122 -1.74 13.40 15.56
C ASP A 122 -0.82 13.31 14.34
N LEU A 123 -0.46 12.10 13.89
CA LEU A 123 0.34 11.86 12.69
C LEU A 123 -0.44 12.04 11.36
N LEU A 124 -1.76 12.24 11.45
CA LEU A 124 -2.66 12.46 10.31
C LEU A 124 -3.02 13.93 10.08
N ARG A 125 -2.61 14.82 10.99
CA ARG A 125 -2.86 16.27 10.93
C ARG A 125 -1.84 17.02 10.08
#